data_AF-A0A365Y4S1-F1
#
_entry.id   AF-A0A365Y4S1-F1
#
_cell.length_a   1.000
_cell.length_b   1.000
_cell.length_c   1.000
_cell.angle_alpha   90.00
_cell.angle_beta   90.00
_cell.angle_gamma   90.00
#
_symmetry.space_group_name_H-M   'P 1'
#
loop_
_entity.id
_entity.type
_entity.pdbx_description
1 polymer ?
#
loop_
_entity_poly.entity_id
_entity_poly.type
_entity_poly.pdbx_seq_one_letter_code
_entity_poly.pdbx_strand_id
1 'polypeptide(L)'
;MFFNPQPLFVIIGYPNSGKKKMLQELFERKHFFPMKEPFLPAVFSNRFVVVNRTNRRHTSSALCVHISQVLHRHTLSAPACMVMLSFILDQGERDIRKVLPYLEDSGCRLHYLVLAGSWSDKRFIGEQDLEFLKTGIKRGRIHYFDLLVTRSPPRFQQRTIAVAQVIRAVLDGSCR
;
A
#
# COMPACT_ATOMS: atom_id res chain seq x y z
N MET A 1 13.09 -12.54 15.62
CA MET A 1 12.08 -11.79 14.83
C MET A 1 11.85 -10.46 15.51
N PHE A 2 11.99 -9.35 14.79
CA PHE A 2 11.66 -8.01 15.30
C PHE A 2 10.13 -7.84 15.25
N PHE A 3 9.49 -7.68 16.40
CA PHE A 3 8.07 -7.30 16.46
C PHE A 3 7.99 -5.78 16.40
N ASN A 4 7.44 -5.24 15.31
CA ASN A 4 7.24 -3.81 15.15
C ASN A 4 5.73 -3.52 15.09
N PRO A 5 5.09 -3.04 16.16
CA PRO A 5 3.63 -2.87 16.20
C PRO A 5 3.11 -1.75 15.29
N GLN A 6 3.98 -1.07 14.54
CA GLN A 6 3.60 0.02 13.66
C GLN A 6 2.67 -0.44 12.54
N PRO A 7 1.64 0.36 12.20
CA PRO A 7 0.80 0.10 11.04
C PRO A 7 1.62 0.17 9.74
N LEU A 8 1.55 -0.90 8.95
CA LEU A 8 2.09 -0.96 7.60
C LEU A 8 0.94 -1.09 6.59
N PHE A 9 0.65 0.01 5.90
CA PHE A 9 -0.36 0.07 4.86
C PHE A 9 0.25 -0.35 3.53
N VAL A 10 -0.40 -1.29 2.83
CA VAL A 10 0.06 -1.84 1.56
C VAL A 10 -1.00 -1.58 0.50
N ILE A 11 -0.76 -0.59 -0.36
CA ILE A 11 -1.69 -0.26 -1.45
C ILE A 11 -1.45 -1.22 -2.61
N ILE A 12 -2.42 -2.09 -2.86
CA ILE A 12 -2.42 -3.05 -3.96
C ILE A 12 -3.35 -2.56 -5.07
N GLY A 13 -2.94 -2.77 -6.31
CA GLY A 13 -3.79 -2.56 -7.48
C GLY A 13 -3.02 -2.89 -8.74
N TYR A 14 -3.70 -3.08 -9.88
CA TYR A 14 -3.03 -3.28 -11.16
C TYR A 14 -2.01 -2.16 -11.49
N PRO A 15 -1.04 -2.43 -12.38
CA PRO A 15 -0.26 -1.36 -13.00
C PRO A 15 -1.19 -0.22 -13.46
N ASN A 16 -0.79 1.04 -13.22
CA ASN A 16 -1.57 2.23 -13.55
C ASN A 16 -2.91 2.41 -12.80
N SER A 17 -3.19 1.71 -11.70
CA SER A 17 -4.40 1.97 -10.90
C SER A 17 -4.48 3.36 -10.23
N GLY A 18 -3.48 4.21 -10.47
CA GLY A 18 -3.40 5.57 -9.94
C GLY A 18 -2.86 5.66 -8.52
N LYS A 19 -2.25 4.58 -7.98
CA LYS A 19 -1.68 4.54 -6.61
C LYS A 19 -0.84 5.77 -6.26
N LYS A 20 0.11 6.13 -7.12
CA LYS A 20 0.98 7.30 -6.89
C LYS A 20 0.17 8.60 -6.84
N LYS A 21 -0.75 8.81 -7.79
CA LYS A 21 -1.60 10.00 -7.82
C LYS A 21 -2.48 10.09 -6.57
N MET A 22 -3.08 8.97 -6.17
CA MET A 22 -3.90 8.88 -4.96
C MET A 22 -3.07 9.22 -3.72
N LEU A 23 -1.84 8.72 -3.60
CA LEU A 23 -0.96 9.08 -2.48
C LEU A 23 -0.57 10.56 -2.49
N GLN A 24 -0.33 11.15 -3.67
CA GLN A 24 0.00 12.56 -3.78
C GLN A 24 -1.19 13.44 -3.36
N GLU A 25 -2.42 13.06 -3.70
CA GLU A 25 -3.65 13.72 -3.24
C GLU A 25 -3.86 13.51 -1.74
N LEU A 26 -3.72 12.27 -1.26
CA LEU A 26 -3.93 11.90 0.14
C LEU A 26 -2.98 12.64 1.11
N PHE A 27 -1.72 12.81 0.71
CA PHE A 27 -0.69 13.43 1.54
C PHE A 27 -0.38 14.87 1.14
N GLU A 28 -1.09 15.43 0.15
CA GLU A 28 -0.86 16.76 -0.42
C GLU A 28 0.62 17.02 -0.77
N ARG A 29 1.30 15.99 -1.28
CA ARG A 29 2.75 15.97 -1.51
C ARG A 29 3.10 15.39 -2.87
N LYS A 30 3.93 16.10 -3.63
CA LYS A 30 4.39 15.65 -4.96
C LYS A 30 5.43 14.53 -4.90
N HIS A 31 6.32 14.57 -3.90
CA HIS A 31 7.46 13.67 -3.77
C HIS A 31 7.52 13.04 -2.38
N PHE A 32 8.05 11.83 -2.32
CA PHE A 32 8.27 11.07 -1.09
C PHE A 32 9.74 10.66 -1.05
N PHE A 33 10.35 10.76 0.13
CA PHE A 33 11.76 10.44 0.34
C PHE A 33 11.86 9.47 1.54
N PRO A 34 11.75 8.15 1.31
CA PRO A 34 11.57 7.20 2.40
C PRO A 34 12.77 7.09 3.36
N MET A 35 13.95 7.57 2.98
CA MET A 35 15.15 7.58 3.83
C MET A 35 15.30 8.85 4.69
N LYS A 36 14.48 9.89 4.44
CA LYS A 36 14.43 11.10 5.27
C LYS A 36 13.54 10.88 6.49
N GLU A 37 13.53 11.85 7.41
CA GLU A 37 12.65 11.80 8.58
C GLU A 37 11.18 11.63 8.19
N PRO A 38 10.40 10.87 9.00
CA PRO A 38 8.97 10.77 8.82
C PRO A 38 8.30 12.14 8.88
N PHE A 39 7.24 12.33 8.08
CA PHE A 39 6.52 13.60 8.05
C PHE A 39 5.13 13.45 8.66
N LEU A 40 4.61 14.53 9.23
CA LEU A 40 3.22 14.59 9.69
C LEU A 40 2.35 15.19 8.56
N PRO A 41 1.51 14.40 7.88
CA PRO A 41 0.55 14.93 6.91
C PRO A 41 -0.60 15.66 7.60
N ALA A 42 -1.19 16.66 6.94
CA ALA A 42 -2.33 17.42 7.50
C ALA A 42 -3.58 16.55 7.77
N VAL A 43 -3.73 15.46 7.01
CA VAL A 43 -4.93 14.61 6.99
C VAL A 43 -4.95 13.59 8.16
N PHE A 44 -3.81 13.31 8.78
CA PHE A 44 -3.64 12.27 9.80
C PHE A 44 -2.83 12.77 11.00
N SER A 45 -3.09 12.22 12.19
CA SER A 45 -2.37 12.52 13.44
C SER A 45 -1.01 11.82 13.57
N ASN A 46 -0.73 10.84 12.71
CA ASN A 46 0.48 10.02 12.80
C ASN A 46 1.53 10.47 11.79
N ARG A 47 2.81 10.33 12.15
CA ARG A 47 3.91 10.50 11.20
C ARG A 47 3.93 9.34 10.20
N PHE A 48 4.27 9.65 8.95
CA PHE A 48 4.30 8.70 7.84
C PHE A 48 5.66 8.59 7.16
N VAL A 49 5.93 7.39 6.68
CA VAL A 49 6.97 7.10 5.69
C VAL A 49 6.32 6.41 4.50
N VAL A 50 6.58 6.92 3.29
CA VAL A 50 6.01 6.39 2.06
C VAL A 50 7.10 5.81 1.17
N VAL A 51 7.08 4.49 0.99
CA VAL A 51 7.93 3.77 0.04
C VAL A 51 7.39 3.99 -1.36
N ASN A 52 8.03 4.91 -2.09
CA ASN A 52 7.61 5.32 -3.43
C ASN A 52 8.16 4.44 -4.57
N ARG A 53 8.52 3.19 -4.26
CA ARG A 53 8.92 2.17 -5.23
C ARG A 53 7.82 1.13 -5.37
N THR A 54 7.79 0.47 -6.53
CA THR A 54 6.84 -0.60 -6.83
C THR A 54 7.54 -1.69 -7.63
N ASN A 55 7.03 -2.92 -7.55
CA ASN A 55 7.44 -4.08 -8.34
C ASN A 55 7.10 -3.95 -9.84
N ARG A 56 6.47 -2.86 -10.28
CA ARG A 56 6.27 -2.61 -11.71
C ARG A 56 7.54 -2.19 -12.43
N ARG A 57 8.40 -1.41 -11.75
CA ARG A 57 9.63 -0.83 -12.32
C ARG A 57 10.90 -1.52 -11.82
N HIS A 58 10.78 -2.32 -10.77
CA HIS A 58 11.88 -3.03 -10.13
C HIS A 58 11.47 -4.48 -9.92
N THR A 59 12.44 -5.38 -9.78
CA THR A 59 12.16 -6.76 -9.37
C THR A 59 11.57 -6.78 -7.97
N SER A 60 10.77 -7.80 -7.68
CA SER A 60 10.19 -8.03 -6.36
C SER A 60 11.27 -8.17 -5.28
N SER A 61 12.39 -8.82 -5.59
CA SER A 61 13.53 -8.93 -4.67
C SER A 61 14.14 -7.57 -4.32
N ALA A 62 14.40 -6.72 -5.33
CA ALA A 62 14.93 -5.38 -5.10
C ALA A 62 13.95 -4.50 -4.32
N LEU A 63 12.65 -4.68 -4.53
CA LEU A 63 11.62 -4.00 -3.74
C LEU A 63 11.66 -4.45 -2.28
N CYS A 64 11.72 -5.76 -1.99
CA CYS A 64 11.80 -6.28 -0.62
C CYS A 64 13.05 -5.76 0.10
N VAL A 65 14.21 -5.74 -0.56
CA VAL A 65 15.44 -5.16 0.01
C VAL A 65 15.24 -3.69 0.36
N HIS A 66 14.62 -2.91 -0.53
CA HIS A 66 14.37 -1.49 -0.27
C HIS A 66 13.37 -1.28 0.86
N ILE A 67 12.29 -2.06 0.93
CA ILE A 67 11.34 -2.00 2.04
C ILE A 67 12.06 -2.31 3.35
N SER A 68 12.90 -3.34 3.37
CA SER A 68 13.70 -3.72 4.55
C SER A 68 14.55 -2.57 5.06
N GLN A 69 15.30 -1.93 4.17
CA GLN A 69 16.14 -0.77 4.51
C GLN A 69 15.32 0.37 5.13
N VAL A 70 14.14 0.66 4.57
CA VAL A 70 13.26 1.73 5.07
C VAL A 70 12.68 1.37 6.43
N LEU A 71 12.15 0.16 6.60
CA LEU A 71 11.61 -0.29 7.89
C LEU A 71 12.68 -0.30 8.98
N HIS A 72 13.88 -0.77 8.65
CA HIS A 72 15.02 -0.77 9.58
C HIS A 72 15.42 0.65 9.98
N ARG A 73 15.52 1.58 9.02
CA ARG A 73 15.86 2.99 9.26
C ARG A 73 14.89 3.67 10.24
N HIS A 74 13.61 3.29 10.20
CA HIS A 74 12.54 3.93 10.98
C HIS A 74 12.05 3.09 12.16
N THR A 75 12.78 2.05 12.53
CA THR A 75 12.36 1.15 13.63
C THR A 75 12.16 1.92 14.94
N LEU A 76 13.05 2.87 15.26
CA LEU A 76 12.99 3.65 16.51
C LEU A 76 12.04 4.86 16.46
N SER A 77 11.80 5.45 15.29
CA SER A 77 10.99 6.67 15.15
C SER A 77 9.48 6.41 15.11
N ALA A 78 9.10 5.15 14.99
CA ALA A 78 7.75 4.64 14.98
C ALA A 78 6.69 5.29 14.09
N PRO A 79 6.96 5.59 12.81
CA PRO A 79 5.96 6.10 11.89
C PRO A 79 5.03 5.00 11.38
N ALA A 80 3.83 5.40 10.94
CA ALA A 80 3.05 4.56 10.04
C ALA A 80 3.77 4.46 8.69
N CYS A 81 3.83 3.26 8.13
CA CYS A 81 4.51 3.02 6.86
C CYS A 81 3.50 2.77 5.74
N MET A 82 3.81 3.24 4.54
CA MET A 82 2.99 3.07 3.35
C MET A 82 3.83 2.48 2.22
N VAL A 83 3.39 1.37 1.65
CA VAL A 83 4.05 0.68 0.53
C VAL A 83 3.08 0.56 -0.64
N MET A 84 3.58 0.79 -1.85
CA MET A 84 2.81 0.58 -3.08
C MET A 84 3.23 -0.73 -3.76
N LEU A 85 2.27 -1.61 -4.01
CA LEU A 85 2.45 -2.83 -4.79
C LEU A 85 1.60 -2.81 -6.05
N SER A 86 2.18 -3.31 -7.14
CA SER A 86 1.46 -3.59 -8.37
C SER A 86 1.06 -5.06 -8.38
N PHE A 87 -0.22 -5.31 -8.63
CA PHE A 87 -0.77 -6.64 -8.76
C PHE A 87 -0.35 -7.21 -10.12
N ILE A 88 0.64 -8.11 -10.10
CA ILE A 88 1.24 -8.76 -11.27
C ILE A 88 1.42 -10.23 -10.90
N LEU A 89 0.81 -11.12 -11.68
CA LEU A 89 0.77 -12.57 -11.46
C LEU A 89 1.33 -13.34 -12.67
N ASP A 90 2.51 -12.95 -13.13
CA ASP A 90 3.15 -13.49 -14.34
C ASP A 90 4.24 -14.54 -14.06
N GLN A 91 4.46 -14.92 -12.79
CA GLN A 91 5.55 -15.76 -12.30
C GLN A 91 6.96 -15.20 -12.57
N GLY A 92 7.05 -14.00 -13.14
CA GLY A 92 8.29 -13.34 -13.49
C GLY A 92 8.97 -12.68 -12.28
N GLU A 93 10.01 -11.90 -12.54
CA GLU A 93 10.77 -11.19 -11.49
C GLU A 93 9.95 -10.16 -10.73
N ARG A 94 8.82 -9.73 -11.31
CA ARG A 94 7.94 -8.67 -10.79
C ARG A 94 6.70 -9.23 -10.09
N ASP A 95 6.57 -10.55 -10.01
CA ASP A 95 5.38 -11.20 -9.44
C ASP A 95 5.20 -10.80 -7.97
N ILE A 96 3.96 -10.43 -7.62
CA ILE A 96 3.56 -10.02 -6.27
C ILE A 96 3.68 -11.17 -5.24
N ARG A 97 3.58 -12.43 -5.69
CA ARG A 97 3.79 -13.64 -4.88
C ARG A 97 5.11 -13.66 -4.16
N LYS A 98 6.13 -12.97 -4.69
CA LYS A 98 7.47 -12.88 -4.09
C LYS A 98 7.55 -11.81 -2.99
N VAL A 99 6.60 -10.88 -2.94
CA VAL A 99 6.59 -9.74 -2.00
C VAL A 99 5.66 -10.00 -0.81
N LEU A 100 4.50 -10.63 -1.02
CA LEU A 100 3.52 -10.87 0.04
C LEU A 100 4.11 -11.65 1.22
N PRO A 101 4.83 -12.79 1.05
CA PRO A 101 5.40 -13.53 2.17
C PRO A 101 6.37 -12.67 2.99
N TYR A 102 7.22 -11.88 2.32
CA TYR A 102 8.15 -10.97 2.97
C TYR A 102 7.42 -9.93 3.85
N LEU A 103 6.30 -9.38 3.37
CA LEU A 103 5.49 -8.45 4.16
C LEU A 103 4.83 -9.14 5.35
N GLU A 104 4.25 -10.32 5.15
CA GLU A 104 3.61 -11.13 6.21
C GLU A 104 4.60 -11.54 7.32
N ASP A 105 5.87 -11.73 6.97
CA ASP A 105 6.96 -12.06 7.89
C ASP A 105 7.61 -10.82 8.54
N SER A 106 7.21 -9.59 8.17
CA SER A 106 7.83 -8.34 8.65
C SER A 106 7.57 -8.03 10.13
N GLY A 107 6.61 -8.71 10.77
CA GLY A 107 6.20 -8.42 12.15
C GLY A 107 5.43 -7.10 12.32
N CYS A 108 5.05 -6.43 11.22
CA CYS A 108 4.25 -5.21 11.22
C CYS A 108 2.75 -5.51 11.31
N ARG A 109 1.95 -4.51 11.74
CA ARG A 109 0.49 -4.58 11.67
C ARG A 109 0.03 -4.24 10.25
N LEU A 110 -0.19 -5.27 9.44
CA LEU A 110 -0.43 -5.14 7.99
C LEU A 110 -1.88 -4.78 7.66
N HIS A 111 -2.05 -3.76 6.84
CA HIS A 111 -3.35 -3.35 6.29
C HIS A 111 -3.25 -3.20 4.77
N TYR A 112 -3.86 -4.11 4.04
CA TYR A 112 -3.87 -4.13 2.59
C TYR A 112 -5.01 -3.29 2.05
N LEU A 113 -4.69 -2.22 1.33
CA LEU A 113 -5.65 -1.32 0.69
C LEU A 113 -5.75 -1.72 -0.79
N VAL A 114 -6.71 -2.57 -1.12
CA VAL A 114 -6.85 -3.17 -2.46
C VAL A 114 -7.74 -2.29 -3.33
N LEU A 115 -7.13 -1.62 -4.29
CA LEU A 115 -7.82 -0.77 -5.27
C LEU A 115 -8.23 -1.62 -6.48
N ALA A 116 -9.52 -1.96 -6.57
CA ALA A 116 -10.01 -2.86 -7.61
C ALA A 116 -9.94 -2.24 -9.01
N GLY A 117 -10.44 -1.01 -9.14
CA GLY A 117 -10.51 -0.30 -10.41
C GLY A 117 -9.19 0.35 -10.82
N SER A 118 -8.79 0.13 -12.08
CA SER A 118 -7.68 0.84 -12.69
C SER A 118 -8.07 2.25 -13.17
N TRP A 119 -7.13 3.20 -13.12
CA TRP A 119 -7.35 4.57 -13.58
C TRP A 119 -7.22 4.69 -15.09
N SER A 120 -6.21 4.05 -15.70
CA SER A 120 -5.89 4.23 -17.11
C SER A 120 -6.64 3.28 -18.04
N ASP A 121 -6.93 2.07 -17.55
CA ASP A 121 -7.58 1.01 -18.31
C ASP A 121 -8.81 0.49 -17.55
N LYS A 122 -9.58 -0.37 -18.21
CA LYS A 122 -10.78 -1.01 -17.65
C LYS A 122 -10.43 -2.29 -16.87
N ARG A 123 -9.15 -2.52 -16.53
CA ARG A 123 -8.77 -3.69 -15.72
C ARG A 123 -9.32 -3.52 -14.31
N PHE A 124 -9.81 -4.62 -13.78
CA PHE A 124 -10.49 -4.69 -12.50
C PHE A 124 -10.02 -5.94 -11.78
N ILE A 125 -9.69 -5.81 -10.49
CA ILE A 125 -9.35 -6.97 -9.64
C ILE A 125 -10.64 -7.78 -9.47
N GLY A 126 -10.70 -8.94 -10.13
CA GLY A 126 -11.87 -9.82 -10.06
C GLY A 126 -11.89 -10.66 -8.79
N GLU A 127 -12.93 -11.50 -8.65
CA GLU A 127 -13.06 -12.41 -7.52
C GLU A 127 -11.86 -13.36 -7.40
N GLN A 128 -11.38 -13.92 -8.51
CA GLN A 128 -10.23 -14.82 -8.53
C GLN A 128 -8.94 -14.14 -8.02
N ASP A 129 -8.71 -12.89 -8.43
CA ASP A 129 -7.57 -12.09 -7.98
C ASP A 129 -7.66 -11.80 -6.47
N LEU A 130 -8.88 -11.51 -5.99
CA LEU A 130 -9.15 -11.25 -4.58
C LEU A 130 -8.99 -12.51 -3.74
N GLU A 131 -9.43 -13.67 -4.24
CA GLU A 131 -9.29 -14.96 -3.56
C GLU A 131 -7.82 -15.36 -3.46
N PHE A 132 -7.03 -15.10 -4.50
CA PHE A 132 -5.57 -15.20 -4.44
C PHE A 132 -4.97 -14.31 -3.33
N LEU A 133 -5.42 -13.07 -3.20
CA LEU A 133 -4.95 -12.19 -2.13
C LEU A 133 -5.34 -12.71 -0.74
N LYS A 134 -6.58 -13.16 -0.56
CA LYS A 134 -7.06 -13.72 0.71
C LYS A 134 -6.30 -14.97 1.12
N THR A 135 -5.94 -15.84 0.17
CA THR A 135 -5.17 -17.06 0.45
C THR A 135 -3.69 -16.77 0.74
N GLY A 136 -3.13 -15.72 0.13
CA GLY A 136 -1.73 -15.31 0.35
C GLY A 136 -1.52 -14.46 1.61
N ILE A 137 -2.53 -13.74 2.07
CA ILE A 137 -2.47 -12.84 3.24
C ILE A 137 -2.94 -13.61 4.47
N LYS A 138 -2.04 -13.84 5.43
CA LYS A 138 -2.30 -14.68 6.60
C LYS A 138 -2.66 -13.87 7.84
N ARG A 139 -1.94 -12.77 8.09
CA ARG A 139 -2.02 -11.95 9.30
C ARG A 139 -2.54 -10.55 9.02
N GLY A 140 -2.37 -10.05 7.80
CA GLY A 140 -2.84 -8.72 7.45
C GLY A 140 -4.34 -8.63 7.17
N ARG A 141 -4.88 -7.43 7.33
CA ARG A 141 -6.29 -7.14 7.06
C ARG A 141 -6.48 -6.56 5.67
N ILE A 142 -7.43 -7.12 4.90
CA ILE A 142 -7.77 -6.62 3.57
C ILE A 142 -8.91 -5.60 3.67
N HIS A 143 -8.69 -4.43 3.06
CA HIS A 143 -9.67 -3.38 2.84
C HIS A 143 -9.85 -3.23 1.33
N TYR A 144 -11.01 -3.65 0.83
CA TYR A 144 -11.29 -3.71 -0.60
C TYR A 144 -12.08 -2.48 -1.05
N PHE A 145 -11.63 -1.83 -2.12
CA PHE A 145 -12.27 -0.66 -2.72
C PHE A 145 -12.68 -0.98 -4.15
N ASP A 146 -13.95 -1.31 -4.32
CA ASP A 146 -14.59 -1.82 -5.55
C ASP A 146 -14.99 -0.74 -6.56
N LEU A 147 -14.69 0.54 -6.27
CA LEU A 147 -15.11 1.66 -7.09
C LEU A 147 -14.43 1.67 -8.47
N LEU A 148 -15.23 1.70 -9.54
CA LEU A 148 -14.76 1.88 -10.92
C LEU A 148 -14.36 3.33 -11.19
N VAL A 149 -13.06 3.61 -11.28
CA VAL A 149 -12.51 4.99 -11.38
C VAL A 149 -11.97 5.37 -12.76
N THR A 150 -12.05 4.51 -13.76
CA THR A 150 -11.36 4.69 -15.06
C THR A 150 -11.61 6.07 -15.66
N ARG A 151 -10.56 6.89 -15.76
CA ARG A 151 -10.59 8.28 -16.26
C ARG A 151 -11.71 9.16 -15.69
N SER A 152 -12.19 8.87 -14.47
CA SER A 152 -13.25 9.63 -13.80
C SER A 152 -12.71 10.35 -12.57
N PRO A 153 -12.34 11.65 -12.66
CA PRO A 153 -11.82 12.41 -11.53
C PRO A 153 -12.74 12.39 -10.29
N PRO A 154 -14.08 12.55 -10.40
CA PRO A 154 -14.96 12.51 -9.24
C PRO A 154 -14.90 11.16 -8.51
N ARG A 155 -14.92 10.05 -9.25
CA ARG A 155 -14.82 8.70 -8.65
C ARG A 155 -13.43 8.44 -8.08
N PHE A 156 -12.38 8.97 -8.71
CA PHE A 156 -11.04 8.90 -8.15
C PHE A 156 -10.95 9.59 -6.79
N GLN A 157 -11.53 10.79 -6.67
CA GLN A 157 -11.60 11.53 -5.41
C GLN A 157 -12.41 10.79 -4.34
N GLN A 158 -13.56 10.22 -4.70
CA GLN A 158 -14.37 9.38 -3.79
C GLN A 158 -13.54 8.21 -3.23
N ARG A 159 -12.79 7.52 -4.09
CA ARG A 159 -11.89 6.45 -3.64
C ARG A 159 -10.79 6.95 -2.72
N THR A 160 -10.18 8.10 -3.04
CA THR A 160 -9.13 8.70 -2.18
C THR A 160 -9.71 9.03 -0.79
N ILE A 161 -10.93 9.56 -0.71
CA ILE A 161 -11.63 9.84 0.55
C ILE A 161 -11.90 8.55 1.33
N ALA A 162 -12.43 7.52 0.67
CA ALA A 162 -12.70 6.23 1.30
C ALA A 162 -11.41 5.59 1.87
N VAL A 163 -10.32 5.66 1.10
CA VAL A 163 -8.99 5.19 1.56
C VAL A 163 -8.52 5.99 2.78
N ALA A 164 -8.68 7.32 2.78
CA ALA A 164 -8.32 8.16 3.91
C ALA A 164 -9.11 7.79 5.19
N GLN A 165 -10.42 7.53 5.04
CA GLN A 165 -11.29 7.13 6.16
C GLN A 165 -10.84 5.80 6.77
N VAL A 166 -10.51 4.80 5.95
CA VAL A 166 -9.99 3.52 6.43
C VAL A 166 -8.66 3.69 7.15
N ILE A 167 -7.74 4.48 6.60
CA ILE A 167 -6.45 4.75 7.26
C ILE A 167 -6.66 5.41 8.62
N ARG A 168 -7.54 6.42 8.72
CA ARG A 168 -7.88 7.06 10.01
C ARG A 168 -8.44 6.04 11.00
N ALA A 169 -9.44 5.26 10.60
CA ALA A 169 -10.05 4.25 11.46
C ALA A 169 -9.04 3.22 11.99
N VAL A 170 -8.05 2.85 11.17
CA VAL A 170 -6.95 1.97 11.58
C VAL A 170 -6.00 2.66 12.56
N LEU A 171 -5.62 3.91 12.31
CA LEU A 171 -4.74 4.69 13.18
C LEU A 171 -5.37 4.98 14.54
N ASP A 172 -6.67 5.26 14.56
CA ASP A 172 -7.45 5.53 15.77
C ASP A 172 -7.77 4.26 16.58
N GLY A 173 -7.46 3.07 16.02
CA GLY A 173 -7.71 1.78 16.67
C GLY A 173 -9.15 1.28 16.58
N SER A 174 -10.01 1.98 15.86
CA SER A 174 -11.41 1.62 15.57
C SER A 174 -11.54 0.45 14.59
N CYS A 175 -10.47 0.16 13.84
CA CYS A 175 -10.39 -0.93 12.88
C CYS A 175 -9.19 -1.83 13.25
N ARG A 176 -9.40 -2.75 14.20
CA ARG A 176 -8.38 -3.73 14.66
C ARG A 176 -8.23 -4.89 13.69
#